data_AF-A0A085M8V7-F1
#
_entry.id   AF-A0A085M8V7-F1
#
_cell.length_a   1.000
_cell.length_b   1.000
_cell.length_c   1.000
_cell.angle_alpha   90.00
_cell.angle_beta   90.00
_cell.angle_gamma   90.00
#
_symmetry.space_group_name_H-M   'P 1'
#
loop_
_entity.id
_entity.type
_entity.pdbx_description
1 polymer ?
#
loop_
_entity_poly.entity_id
_entity_poly.type
_entity_poly.pdbx_seq_one_letter_code
_entity_poly.pdbx_strand_id
1 'polypeptide(L)'
;MRQASFWLRCVLSNKASAIPKLLFTSHLPKAPMHKQFLPLLSSRRRLVIFPSLCSVEPVDPETLLSMVENPEDREILVNVVDSNDHSLGTMSLADAKKVALEKCLRLVRISAEGSPPVPLYKLQASVSRSKEKSQKREVKHKVLRLHASISEHDLKVKIKQLLDMLGKGCVVRVEVSGSKASEINAQHLISKIQTDLDGKANFGPAQGTARHAVIVLTPHELS
;
A
#
# COMPACT_ATOMS: atom_id res chain seq x y z
N MET A 1 29.28 -21.91 33.41
CA MET A 1 29.80 -21.23 34.62
C MET A 1 30.87 -20.23 34.19
N ARG A 2 30.68 -18.95 34.57
CA ARG A 2 31.67 -17.83 34.68
C ARG A 2 32.31 -17.34 33.37
N GLN A 3 31.84 -16.27 32.71
CA GLN A 3 31.91 -14.81 33.03
C GLN A 3 33.34 -14.28 33.28
N ALA A 4 33.80 -13.39 32.40
CA ALA A 4 34.65 -12.21 32.66
C ALA A 4 34.84 -11.44 31.33
N SER A 5 34.07 -10.38 31.05
CA SER A 5 34.36 -8.96 31.36
C SER A 5 35.76 -8.48 30.93
N PHE A 6 35.84 -7.75 29.82
CA PHE A 6 36.98 -6.88 29.51
C PHE A 6 36.45 -5.47 29.20
N TRP A 7 36.59 -4.60 30.18
CA TRP A 7 36.43 -3.16 30.09
C TRP A 7 37.81 -2.54 29.83
N LEU A 8 37.86 -1.51 28.98
CA LEU A 8 38.77 -0.35 28.91
C LEU A 8 38.87 0.06 27.42
N ARG A 9 38.96 1.32 26.99
CA ARG A 9 38.70 2.66 27.54
C ARG A 9 38.85 3.64 26.35
N CYS A 10 38.10 4.73 26.38
CA CYS A 10 38.24 6.05 25.73
C CYS A 10 39.29 6.28 24.63
N VAL A 11 38.91 7.03 23.59
CA VAL A 11 39.53 8.32 23.24
C VAL A 11 38.49 9.24 22.58
N LEU A 12 38.23 10.39 23.22
CA LEU A 12 37.67 11.59 22.60
C LEU A 12 38.71 12.22 21.66
N SER A 13 38.31 12.75 20.51
CA SER A 13 39.04 13.89 19.95
C SER A 13 38.13 14.87 19.21
N ASN A 14 38.15 16.07 19.77
CA ASN A 14 37.59 17.33 19.33
C ASN A 14 38.31 17.83 18.06
N LYS A 15 37.61 18.48 17.13
CA LYS A 15 38.20 19.59 16.35
C LYS A 15 37.14 20.50 15.75
N ALA A 16 37.06 21.68 16.34
CA ALA A 16 36.43 22.88 15.81
C ALA A 16 37.39 23.61 14.85
N SER A 17 36.83 24.27 13.83
CA SER A 17 37.37 25.45 13.11
C SER A 17 36.51 25.66 11.86
N ALA A 18 36.22 26.83 11.34
CA ALA A 18 36.37 28.22 11.73
C ALA A 18 35.61 29.02 10.66
N ILE A 19 34.98 30.12 11.07
CA ILE A 19 34.39 31.14 10.19
C ILE A 19 35.53 31.95 9.56
N PRO A 20 35.35 32.51 8.35
CA PRO A 20 35.80 33.89 8.17
C PRO A 20 34.71 34.80 7.59
N LYS A 21 34.54 35.93 8.28
CA LYS A 21 33.94 37.18 7.79
C LYS A 21 34.98 37.91 6.95
N LEU A 22 34.61 38.37 5.76
CA LEU A 22 35.25 39.46 5.01
C LEU A 22 34.10 40.24 4.34
N LEU A 23 33.57 41.31 4.95
CA LEU A 23 34.02 42.71 4.90
C LEU A 23 34.42 43.22 3.50
N PHE A 24 33.57 44.14 3.03
CA PHE A 24 33.89 45.42 2.37
C PHE A 24 34.75 45.38 1.10
N THR A 25 34.19 45.86 -0.02
CA THR A 25 34.61 47.14 -0.60
C THR A 25 33.53 47.70 -1.52
N SER A 26 33.22 48.96 -1.29
CA SER A 26 32.53 49.90 -2.17
C SER A 26 33.29 50.12 -3.47
N HIS A 27 32.61 50.05 -4.62
CA HIS A 27 32.88 50.98 -5.73
C HIS A 27 31.73 51.02 -6.74
N LEU A 28 30.99 52.13 -6.69
CA LEU A 28 30.26 52.64 -7.85
C LEU A 28 31.27 53.24 -8.84
N PRO A 29 31.07 53.03 -10.15
CA PRO A 29 31.37 54.04 -11.15
C PRO A 29 30.10 54.68 -11.72
N LYS A 30 30.14 56.02 -11.81
CA LYS A 30 29.10 56.88 -12.38
C LYS A 30 29.32 57.12 -13.88
N ALA A 31 28.20 57.33 -14.58
CA ALA A 31 27.97 58.14 -15.79
C ALA A 31 28.36 57.51 -17.16
N PRO A 32 27.81 57.99 -18.31
CA PRO A 32 26.91 59.15 -18.50
C PRO A 32 25.60 58.86 -19.26
N MET A 33 24.66 59.80 -19.08
CA MET A 33 23.46 59.95 -19.89
C MET A 33 23.80 60.61 -21.22
N HIS A 34 23.31 60.03 -22.33
CA HIS A 34 22.99 60.78 -23.54
C HIS A 34 21.53 60.54 -23.91
N LYS A 35 20.91 61.63 -24.35
CA LYS A 35 19.49 61.89 -24.52
C LYS A 35 18.86 61.13 -25.70
N GLN A 36 17.53 61.11 -25.62
CA GLN A 36 16.53 60.96 -26.68
C GLN A 36 16.28 59.53 -27.17
N PHE A 37 15.09 59.01 -26.85
CA PHE A 37 14.04 58.71 -27.82
C PHE A 37 12.77 58.26 -27.08
N LEU A 38 11.70 59.04 -27.16
CA LEU A 38 10.33 58.55 -26.95
C LEU A 38 9.85 57.98 -28.28
N PRO A 39 9.17 56.82 -28.29
CA PRO A 39 7.73 56.91 -28.52
C PRO A 39 6.88 55.88 -27.75
N LEU A 40 5.70 56.36 -27.34
CA LEU A 40 4.37 55.77 -27.48
C LEU A 40 4.11 54.29 -27.14
N LEU A 41 3.29 54.15 -26.09
CA LEU A 41 2.17 53.24 -25.86
C LEU A 41 2.25 51.76 -26.29
N SER A 42 2.07 50.98 -25.22
CA SER A 42 1.11 49.90 -25.07
C SER A 42 1.44 48.56 -25.72
N SER A 43 1.93 47.69 -24.84
CA SER A 43 1.38 46.36 -24.62
C SER A 43 1.50 45.39 -25.79
N ARG A 44 2.61 44.65 -25.80
CA ARG A 44 2.61 43.25 -26.26
C ARG A 44 3.62 42.42 -25.48
N ARG A 45 3.05 41.46 -24.74
CA ARG A 45 3.54 40.09 -24.54
C ARG A 45 4.93 39.94 -23.94
N ARG A 46 4.97 39.78 -22.61
CA ARG A 46 5.93 38.87 -21.99
C ARG A 46 5.21 37.55 -21.69
N LEU A 47 5.55 36.56 -22.51
CA LEU A 47 5.33 35.15 -22.27
C LEU A 47 6.01 34.80 -20.94
N VAL A 48 5.24 34.38 -19.93
CA VAL A 48 5.78 33.75 -18.72
C VAL A 48 5.26 32.32 -18.72
N ILE A 49 6.21 31.39 -18.69
CA ILE A 49 6.02 29.95 -18.77
C ILE A 49 5.53 29.45 -17.39
N PHE A 50 4.50 28.60 -17.43
CA PHE A 50 3.77 27.99 -16.31
C PHE A 50 4.68 27.15 -15.37
N PRO A 51 4.26 26.93 -14.10
CA PRO A 51 3.69 25.61 -13.82
C PRO A 51 2.47 25.60 -12.86
N SER A 52 1.54 24.73 -13.22
CA SER A 52 0.53 24.07 -12.38
C SER A 52 -0.30 24.96 -11.46
N LEU A 53 -1.30 25.62 -12.07
CA LEU A 53 -2.58 25.79 -11.40
C LEU A 53 -3.14 24.36 -11.17
N CYS A 54 -2.82 23.75 -10.03
CA CYS A 54 -3.74 22.76 -9.47
C CYS A 54 -5.00 23.56 -9.17
N SER A 55 -6.05 23.39 -9.98
CA SER A 55 -7.40 23.72 -9.53
C SER A 55 -7.67 22.85 -8.31
N VAL A 56 -7.35 23.37 -7.14
CA VAL A 56 -8.00 22.92 -5.91
C VAL A 56 -9.38 23.54 -6.00
N GLU A 57 -10.37 22.73 -6.39
CA GLU A 57 -11.75 23.19 -6.29
C GLU A 57 -12.00 23.62 -4.84
N PRO A 58 -12.57 24.81 -4.61
CA PRO A 58 -12.82 25.28 -3.27
C PRO A 58 -13.76 24.31 -2.57
N VAL A 59 -13.29 23.73 -1.47
CA VAL A 59 -14.08 22.84 -0.62
C VAL A 59 -15.30 23.63 -0.14
N ASP A 60 -16.50 23.08 -0.37
CA ASP A 60 -17.76 23.71 -0.01
C ASP A 60 -17.77 24.09 1.48
N PRO A 61 -18.28 25.28 1.86
CA PRO A 61 -18.27 25.76 3.24
C PRO A 61 -19.03 24.83 4.21
N GLU A 62 -20.03 24.09 3.73
CA GLU A 62 -20.76 23.08 4.53
C GLU A 62 -19.90 21.84 4.84
N THR A 63 -18.98 21.48 3.95
CA THR A 63 -18.03 20.37 4.17
C THR A 63 -16.97 20.77 5.21
N LEU A 64 -16.58 22.05 5.26
CA LEU A 64 -15.70 22.58 6.31
C LEU A 64 -16.37 22.64 7.69
N LEU A 65 -17.68 22.88 7.75
CA LEU A 65 -18.43 22.90 9.01
C LEU A 65 -18.54 21.49 9.63
N SER A 66 -18.86 20.46 8.85
CA SER A 66 -18.94 19.07 9.36
C SER A 66 -17.60 18.48 9.82
N MET A 67 -16.46 19.01 9.35
CA MET A 67 -15.12 18.58 9.75
C MET A 67 -14.59 19.27 11.03
N VAL A 68 -15.30 20.31 11.51
CA VAL A 68 -14.90 21.17 12.65
C VAL A 68 -15.97 21.18 13.77
N GLU A 69 -16.92 20.25 13.74
CA GLU A 69 -18.15 20.35 14.54
C GLU A 69 -18.17 19.60 15.88
N ASN A 70 -17.06 19.01 16.34
CA ASN A 70 -16.98 18.50 17.71
C ASN A 70 -16.25 19.49 18.62
N PRO A 71 -16.94 20.13 19.59
CA PRO A 71 -16.30 21.02 20.56
C PRO A 71 -15.23 20.28 21.38
N GLU A 72 -15.40 18.97 21.61
CA GLU A 72 -14.47 18.08 22.29
C GLU A 72 -13.08 18.05 21.64
N ASP A 73 -12.99 18.23 20.32
CA ASP A 73 -11.71 18.21 19.59
C ASP A 73 -10.81 19.41 19.92
N ARG A 74 -11.37 20.49 20.49
CA ARG A 74 -10.60 21.67 20.91
C ARG A 74 -9.91 21.46 22.26
N GLU A 75 -10.45 20.56 23.07
CA GLU A 75 -9.96 20.26 24.43
C GLU A 75 -8.83 19.21 24.40
N ILE A 76 -8.75 18.42 23.33
CA ILE A 76 -7.75 17.35 23.17
C ILE A 76 -6.47 17.93 22.55
N LEU A 77 -5.37 17.86 23.30
CA LEU A 77 -4.03 18.15 22.80
C LEU A 77 -3.41 16.90 22.15
N VAL A 78 -2.77 17.10 20.99
CA VAL A 78 -2.14 16.04 20.20
C VAL A 78 -0.76 16.48 19.71
N ASN A 79 0.19 15.55 19.61
CA ASN A 79 1.49 15.82 18.98
C ASN A 79 1.44 15.44 17.50
N VAL A 80 1.75 16.36 16.60
CA VAL A 80 1.59 16.15 15.15
C VAL A 80 2.94 16.08 14.45
N VAL A 81 3.09 15.10 13.56
CA VAL A 81 4.26 14.89 12.70
C VAL A 81 3.84 15.00 11.24
N ASP A 82 4.64 15.68 10.42
CA ASP A 82 4.40 15.81 8.98
C ASP A 82 4.72 14.50 8.23
N SER A 83 4.33 14.45 6.97
CA SER A 83 4.66 13.40 6.00
C SER A 83 6.17 13.17 5.87
N ASN A 84 6.98 14.23 5.99
CA ASN A 84 8.45 14.19 5.94
C ASN A 84 9.11 13.89 7.30
N ASP A 85 8.35 13.37 8.28
CA ASP A 85 8.82 13.07 9.63
C ASP A 85 9.31 14.28 10.45
N HIS A 86 8.95 15.49 10.02
CA HIS A 86 9.17 16.72 10.78
C HIS A 86 8.08 16.91 11.85
N SER A 87 8.46 17.10 13.11
CA SER A 87 7.49 17.38 14.17
C SER A 87 6.95 18.81 14.07
N LEU A 88 5.63 18.95 13.94
CA LEU A 88 4.92 20.24 13.93
C LEU A 88 4.59 20.73 15.36
N GLY A 89 4.81 19.87 16.36
CA GLY A 89 4.62 20.17 17.77
C GLY A 89 3.26 19.76 18.32
N THR A 90 3.00 20.18 19.56
CA THR A 90 1.72 19.93 20.24
C THR A 90 0.70 21.00 19.90
N MET A 91 -0.45 20.59 19.37
CA MET A 91 -1.57 21.47 19.01
C MET A 91 -2.90 20.79 19.36
N SER A 92 -4.01 21.52 19.24
CA SER A 92 -5.34 20.92 19.42
C SER A 92 -5.65 19.93 18.30
N LEU A 93 -6.48 18.92 18.58
CA LEU A 93 -6.92 17.97 17.56
C LEU A 93 -7.68 18.69 16.43
N ALA A 94 -8.44 19.73 16.76
CA ALA A 94 -9.10 20.61 15.78
C ALA A 94 -8.08 21.29 14.84
N ASP A 95 -7.00 21.85 15.37
CA ASP A 95 -5.98 22.52 14.55
C ASP A 95 -5.17 21.50 13.73
N ALA A 96 -4.89 20.32 14.29
CA ALA A 96 -4.27 19.23 13.55
C ALA A 96 -5.11 18.80 12.33
N LYS A 97 -6.45 18.77 12.47
CA LYS A 97 -7.38 18.51 11.36
C LYS A 97 -7.34 19.62 10.31
N LYS A 98 -7.29 20.89 10.71
CA LYS A 98 -7.14 22.02 9.79
C LYS A 98 -5.84 21.94 8.98
N VAL A 99 -4.72 21.71 9.65
CA VAL A 99 -3.40 21.58 8.98
C VAL A 99 -3.39 20.40 8.01
N ALA A 100 -4.08 19.31 8.33
CA ALA A 100 -4.24 18.18 7.43
C ALA A 100 -5.03 18.58 6.17
N LEU A 101 -6.12 19.35 6.32
CA LEU A 101 -6.93 19.84 5.21
C LEU A 101 -6.18 20.81 4.31
N GLU A 102 -5.50 21.80 4.90
CA GLU A 102 -4.69 22.78 4.18
C GLU A 102 -3.60 22.13 3.32
N LYS A 103 -2.98 21.06 3.84
CA LYS A 103 -1.95 20.29 3.11
C LYS A 103 -2.52 19.20 2.20
N CYS A 104 -3.85 19.03 2.14
CA CYS A 104 -4.52 17.92 1.45
C CYS A 104 -4.00 16.52 1.89
N LEU A 105 -3.62 16.40 3.16
CA LEU A 105 -3.12 15.17 3.80
C LEU A 105 -4.18 14.61 4.75
N ARG A 106 -4.03 13.34 5.13
CA ARG A 106 -4.86 12.68 6.14
C ARG A 106 -4.14 12.65 7.47
N LEU A 107 -4.84 13.06 8.53
CA LEU A 107 -4.39 12.89 9.91
C LEU A 107 -4.63 11.44 10.36
N VAL A 108 -3.56 10.74 10.76
CA VAL A 108 -3.60 9.33 11.23
C VAL A 108 -2.99 9.25 12.61
N ARG A 109 -3.69 8.63 13.56
CA ARG A 109 -3.16 8.36 14.91
C ARG A 109 -2.12 7.24 14.84
N ILE A 110 -0.94 7.48 15.41
CA ILE A 110 0.13 6.47 15.54
C ILE A 110 0.13 5.95 16.98
N SER A 111 0.13 4.63 17.12
CA SER A 111 0.41 3.97 18.39
C SER A 111 1.93 3.92 18.58
N ALA A 112 2.47 4.69 19.51
CA ALA A 112 3.86 4.57 19.92
C ALA A 112 4.03 3.36 20.87
N GLU A 113 5.23 2.76 20.88
CA GLU A 113 5.56 1.71 21.85
C GLU A 113 5.77 2.36 23.24
N GLY A 114 4.75 2.23 24.11
CA GLY A 114 4.65 2.91 25.40
C GLY A 114 3.38 3.76 25.52
N SER A 115 3.13 4.34 26.70
CA SER A 115 2.02 5.28 26.93
C SER A 115 2.56 6.72 26.89
N PRO A 116 2.75 7.33 25.70
CA PRO A 116 3.23 8.70 25.62
C PRO A 116 2.24 9.64 26.33
N PRO A 117 2.74 10.73 26.95
CA PRO A 117 1.88 11.64 27.71
C PRO A 117 0.81 12.32 26.85
N VAL A 118 1.04 12.41 25.53
CA VAL A 118 0.13 13.01 24.55
C VAL A 118 0.03 12.07 23.34
N PRO A 119 -1.17 11.84 22.78
CA PRO A 119 -1.33 10.99 21.60
C PRO A 119 -0.62 11.57 20.36
N LEU A 120 0.09 10.70 19.64
CA LEU A 120 0.87 11.04 18.45
C LEU A 120 0.04 10.85 17.18
N TYR A 121 0.07 11.83 16.28
CA TYR A 121 -0.58 11.80 14.98
C TYR A 121 0.42 12.15 13.87
N LYS A 122 0.28 11.50 12.71
CA LYS A 122 1.08 11.79 11.51
C LYS A 122 0.18 12.17 10.35
N LEU A 123 0.62 13.18 9.60
CA LEU A 123 0.05 13.56 8.32
C LEU A 123 0.59 12.59 7.26
N GLN A 124 -0.32 11.82 6.66
CA GLN A 124 0.01 10.91 5.59
C GLN A 124 -0.64 11.38 4.30
N ALA A 125 0.05 11.19 3.16
CA ALA A 125 -0.58 11.36 1.87
C ALA A 125 -1.88 10.55 1.83
N SER A 126 -2.94 11.13 1.27
CA SER A 126 -4.18 10.42 1.03
C SER A 126 -3.92 9.34 -0.02
N VAL A 127 -3.40 8.19 0.43
CA VAL A 127 -3.29 7.00 -0.41
C VAL A 127 -4.72 6.64 -0.75
N SER A 128 -5.13 7.02 -1.96
CA SER A 128 -6.30 6.48 -2.62
C SER A 128 -6.11 4.96 -2.58
N ARG A 129 -6.79 4.32 -1.60
CA ARG A 129 -6.75 2.89 -1.30
C ARG A 129 -7.07 1.99 -2.50
N SER A 130 -7.41 2.60 -3.63
CA SER A 130 -7.64 1.98 -4.92
C SER A 130 -6.39 1.43 -5.60
N LYS A 131 -5.16 1.88 -5.29
CA LYS A 131 -3.95 1.47 -6.04
C LYS A 131 -3.17 0.29 -5.46
N GLU A 132 -3.19 0.09 -4.13
CA GLU A 132 -2.46 -1.04 -3.51
C GLU A 132 -3.30 -2.32 -3.47
N LYS A 133 -4.63 -2.21 -3.39
CA LYS A 133 -5.52 -3.38 -3.46
C LYS A 133 -5.65 -3.97 -4.86
N SER A 134 -5.36 -3.20 -5.90
CA SER A 134 -5.52 -3.61 -7.30
C SER A 134 -4.32 -4.37 -7.87
N GLN A 135 -3.21 -4.50 -7.12
CA GLN A 135 -2.06 -5.30 -7.54
C GLN A 135 -2.00 -6.70 -6.92
N LYS A 136 -2.76 -6.98 -5.85
CA LYS A 136 -2.89 -8.36 -5.36
C LYS A 136 -3.81 -9.10 -6.32
N ARG A 137 -3.25 -9.94 -7.19
CA ARG A 137 -4.05 -10.90 -7.98
C ARG A 137 -4.88 -11.72 -7.00
N GLU A 138 -6.17 -11.43 -6.91
CA GLU A 138 -7.07 -12.19 -6.06
C GLU A 138 -7.08 -13.64 -6.55
N VAL A 139 -6.53 -14.54 -5.74
CA VAL A 139 -6.51 -15.97 -6.04
C VAL A 139 -7.96 -16.47 -5.98
N LYS A 140 -8.50 -16.83 -7.15
CA LYS A 140 -9.87 -17.32 -7.24
C LYS A 140 -9.92 -18.78 -6.82
N HIS A 141 -10.79 -19.09 -5.87
CA HIS A 141 -11.07 -20.47 -5.46
C HIS A 141 -12.27 -21.01 -6.23
N LYS A 142 -12.13 -22.19 -6.83
CA LYS A 142 -13.22 -22.88 -7.52
C LYS A 142 -13.42 -24.28 -6.98
N VAL A 143 -14.64 -24.78 -7.05
CA VAL A 143 -14.99 -26.14 -6.62
C VAL A 143 -15.49 -26.93 -7.83
N LEU A 144 -14.91 -28.11 -8.06
CA LEU A 144 -15.37 -29.05 -9.08
C LEU A 144 -15.94 -30.29 -8.39
N ARG A 145 -17.24 -30.52 -8.56
CA ARG A 145 -17.93 -31.70 -8.03
C ARG A 145 -17.99 -32.81 -9.07
N LEU A 146 -17.66 -34.03 -8.64
CA LEU A 146 -17.68 -35.25 -9.43
C LEU A 146 -18.43 -36.33 -8.66
N HIS A 147 -19.07 -37.24 -9.40
CA HIS A 147 -19.70 -38.42 -8.83
C HIS A 147 -18.85 -39.66 -9.13
N ALA A 148 -18.80 -40.63 -8.21
CA ALA A 148 -17.97 -41.83 -8.34
C ALA A 148 -18.38 -42.75 -9.51
N SER A 149 -19.66 -42.69 -9.92
CA SER A 149 -20.20 -43.47 -11.04
C SER A 149 -20.06 -42.77 -12.41
N ILE A 150 -19.16 -41.79 -12.55
CA ILE A 150 -18.96 -41.03 -13.79
C ILE A 150 -18.41 -41.92 -14.92
N SER A 151 -18.84 -41.66 -16.16
CA SER A 151 -18.30 -42.34 -17.35
C SER A 151 -16.88 -41.84 -17.68
N GLU A 152 -16.09 -42.63 -18.40
CA GLU A 152 -14.75 -42.21 -18.83
C GLU A 152 -14.77 -41.02 -19.77
N HIS A 153 -15.81 -40.91 -20.61
CA HIS A 153 -15.98 -39.78 -21.52
C HIS A 153 -16.19 -38.48 -20.73
N ASP A 154 -17.09 -38.51 -19.76
CA ASP A 154 -17.44 -37.36 -18.93
C ASP A 154 -16.26 -36.93 -18.04
N LEU A 155 -15.49 -37.91 -17.53
CA LEU A 155 -14.28 -37.64 -16.78
C LEU A 155 -13.27 -36.83 -17.61
N LYS A 156 -13.06 -37.19 -18.89
CA LYS A 156 -12.17 -36.44 -19.79
C LYS A 156 -12.63 -34.99 -19.99
N VAL A 157 -13.95 -34.76 -20.10
CA VAL A 157 -14.51 -33.39 -20.19
C VAL A 157 -14.23 -32.61 -18.90
N LYS A 158 -14.39 -33.26 -17.74
CA LYS A 158 -14.11 -32.64 -16.43
C LYS A 158 -12.63 -32.33 -16.23
N ILE A 159 -11.72 -33.18 -16.70
CA ILE A 159 -10.28 -32.93 -16.70
C ILE A 159 -9.94 -31.71 -17.55
N LYS A 160 -10.54 -31.56 -18.74
CA LYS A 160 -10.36 -30.34 -19.56
C LYS A 160 -10.83 -29.07 -18.83
N GLN A 161 -12.03 -29.11 -18.23
CA GLN A 161 -12.54 -28.00 -17.42
C GLN A 161 -11.59 -27.65 -16.25
N LEU A 162 -11.02 -28.67 -15.63
CA LEU A 162 -10.07 -28.51 -14.54
C LEU A 162 -8.78 -27.83 -15.00
N LEU A 163 -8.21 -28.26 -16.13
CA LEU A 163 -7.05 -27.62 -16.75
C LEU A 163 -7.31 -26.16 -17.10
N ASP A 164 -8.50 -25.84 -17.65
CA ASP A 164 -8.89 -24.46 -17.95
C ASP A 164 -9.00 -23.59 -16.69
N MET A 165 -9.40 -24.18 -15.56
CA MET A 165 -9.45 -23.47 -14.27
C MET A 165 -8.05 -23.24 -13.70
N LEU A 166 -7.18 -24.25 -13.78
CA LEU A 166 -5.79 -24.16 -13.34
C LEU A 166 -5.01 -23.14 -14.19
N GLY A 167 -5.19 -23.13 -15.51
CA GLY A 167 -4.56 -22.17 -16.43
C GLY A 167 -5.01 -20.72 -16.22
N LYS A 168 -6.13 -20.49 -15.53
CA LYS A 168 -6.58 -19.15 -15.10
C LYS A 168 -5.96 -18.72 -13.75
N GLY A 169 -5.04 -19.50 -13.20
CA GLY A 169 -4.46 -19.25 -11.87
C GLY A 169 -5.45 -19.47 -10.72
N CYS A 170 -6.49 -20.29 -10.92
CA CYS A 170 -7.44 -20.61 -9.86
C CYS A 170 -6.94 -21.80 -9.04
N VAL A 171 -7.15 -21.75 -7.72
CA VAL A 171 -7.00 -22.93 -6.86
C VAL A 171 -8.30 -23.73 -6.92
N VAL A 172 -8.22 -25.01 -7.26
CA VAL A 172 -9.39 -25.84 -7.50
C VAL A 172 -9.52 -26.92 -6.43
N ARG A 173 -10.66 -26.94 -5.74
CA ARG A 173 -11.04 -28.04 -4.84
C ARG A 173 -11.90 -29.04 -5.61
N VAL A 174 -11.39 -30.24 -5.81
CA VAL A 174 -12.15 -31.34 -6.43
C VAL A 174 -12.80 -32.16 -5.32
N GLU A 175 -14.11 -32.34 -5.44
CA GLU A 175 -14.94 -33.08 -4.49
C GLU A 175 -15.59 -34.25 -5.23
N VAL A 176 -15.29 -35.47 -4.81
CA VAL A 176 -15.82 -36.70 -5.37
C VAL A 176 -16.79 -37.31 -4.36
N SER A 177 -18.07 -37.43 -4.73
CA SER A 177 -19.09 -38.12 -3.94
C SER A 177 -19.48 -39.44 -4.59
N GLY A 178 -19.62 -40.50 -3.79
CA GLY A 178 -20.00 -41.84 -4.23
C GLY A 178 -21.21 -42.36 -3.46
N SER A 179 -22.01 -43.18 -4.13
CA SER A 179 -23.12 -43.90 -3.53
C SER A 179 -22.66 -45.25 -2.98
N LYS A 180 -23.49 -45.93 -2.18
CA LYS A 180 -23.18 -47.29 -1.69
C LYS A 180 -23.04 -48.33 -2.81
N ALA A 181 -23.57 -48.03 -3.99
CA ALA A 181 -23.68 -48.96 -5.11
C ALA A 181 -22.59 -48.76 -6.17
N SER A 182 -21.77 -47.70 -6.10
CA SER A 182 -20.68 -47.54 -7.06
C SER A 182 -19.52 -48.47 -6.66
N GLU A 183 -19.19 -49.39 -7.55
CA GLU A 183 -18.05 -50.31 -7.41
C GLU A 183 -16.70 -49.56 -7.38
N ILE A 184 -16.68 -48.36 -7.98
CA ILE A 184 -15.53 -47.44 -7.95
C ILE A 184 -15.56 -46.64 -6.64
N ASN A 185 -14.53 -46.82 -5.81
CA ASN A 185 -14.29 -46.01 -4.62
C ASN A 185 -13.88 -44.57 -5.01
N ALA A 186 -14.39 -43.56 -4.31
CA ALA A 186 -14.07 -42.14 -4.58
C ALA A 186 -12.55 -41.87 -4.55
N GLN A 187 -11.81 -42.60 -3.71
CA GLN A 187 -10.36 -42.54 -3.63
C GLN A 187 -9.67 -43.00 -4.92
N HIS A 188 -10.14 -44.07 -5.54
CA HIS A 188 -9.57 -44.59 -6.79
C HIS A 188 -9.74 -43.58 -7.94
N LEU A 189 -10.88 -42.88 -7.97
CA LEU A 189 -11.13 -41.81 -8.93
C LEU A 189 -10.15 -40.65 -8.73
N ILE A 190 -9.85 -40.26 -7.49
CA ILE A 190 -8.83 -39.25 -7.20
C ILE A 190 -7.45 -39.71 -7.68
N SER A 191 -7.07 -40.97 -7.43
CA SER A 191 -5.80 -41.51 -7.94
C SER A 191 -5.71 -41.45 -9.46
N LYS A 192 -6.80 -41.77 -10.18
CA LYS A 192 -6.86 -41.62 -11.66
C LYS A 192 -6.67 -40.17 -12.08
N ILE A 193 -7.33 -39.22 -11.40
CA ILE A 193 -7.17 -37.78 -11.65
C ILE A 193 -5.73 -37.32 -11.40
N GLN A 194 -5.07 -37.81 -10.35
CA GLN A 194 -3.67 -37.49 -10.05
C GLN A 194 -2.75 -37.95 -11.18
N THR A 195 -2.92 -39.18 -11.66
CA THR A 195 -2.14 -39.72 -12.79
C THR A 195 -2.38 -38.91 -14.07
N ASP A 196 -3.63 -38.55 -14.38
CA ASP A 196 -3.97 -37.81 -15.61
C ASP A 196 -3.44 -36.35 -15.61
N LEU A 197 -3.19 -35.80 -14.43
CA LEU A 197 -2.76 -34.41 -14.23
C LEU A 197 -1.29 -34.29 -13.78
N ASP A 198 -0.56 -35.39 -13.78
CA ASP A 198 0.83 -35.40 -13.34
C ASP A 198 1.66 -34.40 -14.17
N GLY A 199 2.49 -33.62 -13.47
CA GLY A 199 3.29 -32.53 -14.05
C GLY A 199 2.53 -31.25 -14.45
N LYS A 200 1.20 -31.18 -14.33
CA LYS A 200 0.43 -29.95 -14.65
C LYS A 200 -0.05 -29.17 -13.43
N ALA A 201 -0.20 -29.84 -12.30
CA ALA A 201 -0.68 -29.24 -11.05
C ALA A 201 0.05 -29.84 -9.85
N ASN A 202 0.17 -29.03 -8.80
CA ASN A 202 0.61 -29.47 -7.49
C ASN A 202 -0.61 -29.96 -6.69
N PHE A 203 -0.48 -31.17 -6.15
CA PHE A 203 -1.54 -31.86 -5.42
C PHE A 203 -1.38 -31.67 -3.92
N GLY A 204 -2.46 -31.21 -3.26
CA GLY A 204 -2.56 -31.28 -1.81
C GLY A 204 -2.85 -32.71 -1.32
N PRO A 205 -2.87 -32.93 0.00
CA PRO A 205 -3.24 -34.21 0.56
C PRO A 205 -4.68 -34.57 0.17
N ALA A 206 -4.89 -35.79 -0.33
CA ALA A 206 -6.22 -36.32 -0.53
C ALA A 206 -6.85 -36.61 0.84
N GLN A 207 -7.97 -35.97 1.14
CA GLN A 207 -8.70 -36.11 2.39
C GLN A 207 -10.06 -36.78 2.14
N GLY A 208 -10.55 -37.55 3.10
CA GLY A 208 -11.90 -38.08 3.08
C GLY A 208 -11.98 -39.60 3.27
N THR A 209 -13.19 -40.12 3.02
CA THR A 209 -13.55 -41.53 3.17
C THR A 209 -13.67 -42.20 1.80
N ALA A 210 -13.97 -43.50 1.77
CA ALA A 210 -14.21 -44.23 0.52
C ALA A 210 -15.40 -43.66 -0.29
N ARG A 211 -16.38 -43.04 0.38
CA ARG A 211 -17.60 -42.50 -0.24
C ARG A 211 -17.49 -41.03 -0.62
N HIS A 212 -16.65 -40.29 0.07
CA HIS A 212 -16.51 -38.87 -0.16
C HIS A 212 -15.05 -38.50 0.01
N ALA A 213 -14.44 -38.07 -1.08
CA ALA A 213 -13.03 -37.75 -1.12
C ALA A 213 -12.83 -36.39 -1.76
N VAL A 214 -11.87 -35.64 -1.22
CA VAL A 214 -11.59 -34.26 -1.59
C VAL A 214 -10.10 -34.10 -1.79
N ILE A 215 -9.73 -33.42 -2.87
CA ILE A 215 -8.35 -33.01 -3.11
C ILE A 215 -8.33 -31.54 -3.53
N VAL A 216 -7.30 -30.82 -3.08
CA VAL A 216 -7.06 -29.44 -3.49
C VAL A 216 -5.91 -29.43 -4.48
N LEU A 217 -6.12 -28.74 -5.59
CA LEU A 217 -5.18 -28.61 -6.69
C LEU A 217 -4.74 -27.17 -6.80
N THR A 218 -3.43 -26.99 -6.87
CA THR A 218 -2.78 -25.70 -7.06
C THR A 218 -2.03 -25.72 -8.39
N PRO A 219 -2.13 -24.68 -9.23
CA PRO A 219 -1.40 -24.64 -10.49
C PRO A 219 0.11 -24.52 -10.22
N HIS A 220 0.91 -25.16 -11.07
CA HIS A 220 2.38 -25.21 -10.92
C HIS A 220 3.05 -23.82 -11.03
N GLU A 221 2.46 -22.89 -11.80
CA GLU A 221 3.03 -21.55 -12.02
C GLU A 221 2.84 -20.56 -10.84
N LEU A 222 2.12 -20.94 -9.78
CA LEU A 222 1.87 -20.06 -8.62
C LEU A 222 2.75 -20.36 -7.39
N SER A 223 3.69 -21.32 -7.49
CA SER A 223 4.62 -21.68 -6.40
C SER A 223 5.91 -20.88 -6.42
#